data_AF-A0A524FJZ8-F1
#
_entry.id   AF-A0A524FJZ8-F1
#
_cell.length_a   1.000
_cell.length_b   1.000
_cell.length_c   1.000
_cell.angle_alpha   90.00
_cell.angle_beta   90.00
_cell.angle_gamma   90.00
#
_symmetry.space_group_name_H-M   'P 1'
#
loop_
_entity.id
_entity.type
_entity.pdbx_description
1 polymer ?
#
loop_
_entity_poly.entity_id
_entity_poly.type
_entity_poly.pdbx_seq_one_letter_code
_entity_poly.pdbx_strand_id
1 'polypeptide(L)'
;MSRNNDEIIRKYLPSDVATKSGIKPFDENKIYSSLLKETSLNDESAEQITKTVLRRIISSEIGFLSGPHIREIVCSVLSEMGYEEERKKYTRIGRPMADLKELCEGYIKKIMELSKMNLSKRLILRRRRKIRKEFLYRISSWDLREFIDVVQISRDFTFKLD
;
A
#
# COMPACT_ATOMS: atom_id res chain seq x y z
N MET A 1 1.52 -22.94 23.80
CA MET A 1 2.45 -22.02 24.51
C MET A 1 1.62 -20.99 25.27
N SER A 2 2.08 -20.59 26.45
CA SER A 2 1.27 -20.20 27.62
C SER A 2 0.43 -18.91 27.47
N ARG A 3 -0.88 -18.99 27.80
CA ARG A 3 -1.84 -17.86 27.90
C ARG A 3 -1.31 -16.66 28.69
N ASN A 4 -0.34 -16.90 29.58
CA ASN A 4 0.23 -15.91 30.47
C ASN A 4 1.06 -14.82 29.75
N ASN A 5 1.70 -15.16 28.61
CA ASN A 5 2.51 -14.17 27.88
C ASN A 5 1.64 -13.19 27.08
N ASP A 6 0.49 -13.63 26.58
CA ASP A 6 -0.40 -12.78 25.78
C ASP A 6 -1.10 -11.72 26.65
N GLU A 7 -1.44 -12.06 27.89
CA GLU A 7 -1.98 -11.09 28.87
C GLU A 7 -0.96 -10.02 29.26
N ILE A 8 0.31 -10.40 29.43
CA ILE A 8 1.39 -9.45 29.73
C ILE A 8 1.58 -8.48 28.56
N ILE A 9 1.60 -8.98 27.32
CA ILE A 9 1.74 -8.15 26.11
C ILE A 9 0.61 -7.13 26.02
N ARG A 10 -0.64 -7.55 26.27
CA ARG A 10 -1.82 -6.67 26.25
C ARG A 10 -1.73 -5.49 27.21
N LYS A 11 -1.05 -5.64 28.34
CA LYS A 11 -0.84 -4.55 29.32
C LYS A 11 0.01 -3.40 28.77
N TYR A 12 0.89 -3.68 27.81
CA TYR A 12 1.82 -2.69 27.25
C TYR A 12 1.39 -2.17 25.88
N LEU A 13 0.26 -2.64 25.35
CA LEU A 13 -0.28 -2.10 24.12
C LEU A 13 -0.81 -0.68 24.34
N PRO A 14 -0.73 0.19 23.32
CA PRO A 14 -1.38 1.48 23.36
C PRO A 14 -2.88 1.30 23.61
N SER A 15 -3.48 2.17 24.41
CA SER A 15 -4.92 2.13 24.66
C SER A 15 -5.71 2.50 23.41
N ASP A 16 -5.21 3.46 22.64
CA ASP A 16 -5.94 4.09 21.55
C ASP A 16 -5.09 4.34 20.30
N VAL A 17 -5.77 4.43 19.14
CA VAL A 17 -5.20 4.72 17.83
C VAL A 17 -6.03 5.83 17.17
N ALA A 18 -5.36 6.79 16.56
CA ALA A 18 -6.05 7.75 15.72
C ALA A 18 -6.41 7.17 14.35
N THR A 19 -7.67 7.34 14.01
CA THR A 19 -8.25 7.00 12.72
C THR A 19 -8.79 8.25 12.04
N LYS A 20 -9.13 8.17 10.75
CA LYS A 20 -9.83 9.26 10.05
C LYS A 20 -11.13 9.70 10.73
N SER A 21 -11.76 8.79 11.48
CA SER A 21 -13.01 9.03 12.22
C SER A 21 -12.80 9.46 13.68
N GLY A 22 -11.56 9.76 14.09
CA GLY A 22 -11.21 10.10 15.48
C GLY A 22 -10.42 8.99 16.20
N ILE A 23 -10.27 9.17 17.51
CA ILE A 23 -9.54 8.24 18.40
C ILE A 23 -10.42 7.00 18.64
N LYS A 24 -9.84 5.81 18.51
CA LYS A 24 -10.51 4.53 18.75
C LYS A 24 -9.61 3.59 19.57
N PRO A 25 -10.19 2.63 20.31
CA PRO A 25 -9.41 1.62 21.00
C PRO A 25 -8.48 0.87 20.04
N PHE A 26 -7.25 0.63 20.48
CA PHE A 26 -6.32 -0.25 19.79
C PHE A 26 -6.90 -1.67 19.76
N ASP A 27 -6.80 -2.33 18.62
CA ASP A 27 -7.27 -3.71 18.43
C ASP A 27 -6.23 -4.44 17.59
N GLU A 28 -5.45 -5.30 18.23
CA GLU A 28 -4.38 -6.06 17.59
C GLU A 28 -4.88 -6.95 16.46
N ASN A 29 -6.13 -7.43 16.55
CA ASN A 29 -6.71 -8.34 15.56
C ASN A 29 -6.85 -7.65 14.20
N LYS A 30 -6.97 -6.32 14.16
CA LYS A 30 -7.04 -5.58 12.90
C LYS A 30 -5.76 -5.68 12.08
N ILE A 31 -4.60 -5.82 12.73
CA ILE A 31 -3.33 -6.01 12.02
C ILE A 31 -3.36 -7.38 11.34
N TYR A 32 -3.64 -8.43 12.11
CA TYR A 32 -3.77 -9.81 11.60
C TYR A 32 -4.80 -9.92 10.47
N SER A 33 -6.03 -9.44 10.68
CA SER A 33 -7.08 -9.47 9.66
C SER A 33 -6.70 -8.68 8.40
N SER A 34 -5.98 -7.56 8.54
CA SER A 34 -5.52 -6.80 7.37
C SER A 34 -4.45 -7.54 6.57
N LEU A 35 -3.56 -8.28 7.24
CA LEU A 35 -2.53 -9.08 6.57
C LEU A 35 -3.19 -10.17 5.74
N LEU A 36 -4.13 -10.92 6.30
CA LEU A 36 -4.86 -11.95 5.55
C LEU A 36 -5.68 -11.37 4.40
N LYS A 37 -6.28 -10.20 4.59
CA LYS A 37 -7.13 -9.57 3.58
C LYS A 37 -6.33 -8.97 2.41
N GLU A 38 -5.19 -8.36 2.70
CA GLU A 38 -4.44 -7.53 1.74
C GLU A 38 -3.20 -8.25 1.17
N THR A 39 -2.88 -9.44 1.65
CA THR A 39 -1.71 -10.22 1.20
C THR A 39 -2.09 -11.67 0.89
N SER A 40 -1.11 -12.46 0.49
CA SER A 40 -1.22 -13.91 0.24
C SER A 40 -0.73 -14.76 1.41
N LEU A 41 -0.57 -14.19 2.60
CA LEU A 41 -0.08 -14.90 3.78
C LEU A 41 -1.06 -15.99 4.23
N ASN A 42 -0.50 -17.09 4.72
CA ASN A 42 -1.25 -18.07 5.49
C ASN A 42 -1.43 -17.59 6.95
N ASP A 43 -2.33 -18.26 7.69
CA ASP A 43 -2.65 -17.90 9.07
C ASP A 43 -1.44 -17.88 9.99
N GLU A 44 -0.59 -18.91 9.91
CA GLU A 44 0.61 -19.03 10.74
C GLU A 44 1.58 -17.85 10.53
N SER A 45 1.87 -17.52 9.27
CA SER A 45 2.76 -16.41 8.93
C SER A 45 2.16 -15.07 9.37
N ALA A 46 0.86 -14.85 9.11
CA ALA A 46 0.17 -13.64 9.50
C ALA A 46 0.16 -13.46 11.03
N GLU A 47 -0.03 -14.53 11.80
CA GLU A 47 0.03 -14.51 13.25
C GLU A 47 1.44 -14.17 13.75
N GLN A 48 2.48 -14.80 13.17
CA GLN A 48 3.86 -14.54 13.54
C GLN A 48 4.27 -13.08 13.26
N ILE A 49 3.92 -12.56 12.08
CA ILE A 49 4.17 -11.16 11.72
C ILE A 49 3.45 -10.23 12.69
N THR A 50 2.18 -10.51 13.01
CA THR A 50 1.40 -9.70 13.95
C THR A 50 2.08 -9.63 15.31
N LYS A 51 2.56 -10.76 15.86
CA LYS A 51 3.29 -10.78 17.13
C LYS A 51 4.55 -9.93 17.10
N THR A 52 5.31 -9.99 16.01
CA THR A 52 6.52 -9.18 15.84
C THR A 52 6.19 -7.69 15.76
N VAL A 53 5.13 -7.32 15.04
CA VAL A 53 4.64 -5.93 14.94
C VAL A 53 4.22 -5.40 16.31
N LEU A 54 3.47 -6.18 17.10
CA LEU A 54 3.06 -5.78 18.45
C LEU A 54 4.26 -5.56 19.37
N ARG A 55 5.26 -6.44 19.32
CA ARG A 55 6.51 -6.25 20.07
C ARG A 55 7.22 -4.97 19.67
N ARG A 56 7.28 -4.65 18.37
CA ARG A 56 7.90 -3.42 17.87
C ARG A 56 7.14 -2.18 18.38
N ILE A 57 5.80 -2.22 18.31
CA ILE A 57 4.94 -1.15 18.83
C ILE A 57 5.24 -0.90 20.32
N ILE A 58 5.25 -1.96 21.14
CA ILE A 58 5.54 -1.86 22.57
C ILE A 58 6.94 -1.28 22.81
N SER A 59 7.96 -1.77 22.11
CA SER A 59 9.34 -1.30 22.28
C SER A 59 9.60 0.12 21.76
N SER A 60 8.71 0.65 20.92
CA SER A 60 8.91 1.95 20.28
C SER A 60 8.58 3.14 21.18
N GLU A 61 7.88 2.90 22.29
CA GLU A 61 7.40 3.94 23.23
C GLU A 61 6.62 5.08 22.54
N ILE A 62 6.06 4.81 21.35
CA ILE A 62 5.32 5.80 20.57
C ILE A 62 4.02 6.14 21.32
N GLY A 63 3.92 7.38 21.82
CA GLY A 63 2.76 7.88 22.56
C GLY A 63 1.48 8.05 21.71
N PHE A 64 1.59 7.91 20.38
CA PHE A 64 0.46 8.05 19.46
C PHE A 64 0.64 7.22 18.19
N LEU A 65 -0.26 6.26 17.97
CA LEU A 65 -0.30 5.48 16.73
C LEU A 65 -1.43 5.94 15.82
N SER A 66 -1.11 6.02 14.55
CA SER A 66 -2.07 6.20 13.47
C SER A 66 -2.08 4.95 12.58
N GLY A 67 -3.13 4.80 11.77
CA GLY A 67 -3.17 3.74 10.75
C GLY A 67 -1.92 3.69 9.84
N PRO A 68 -1.44 4.84 9.32
CA PRO A 68 -0.16 4.92 8.60
C PRO A 68 1.06 4.44 9.40
N HIS A 69 1.23 4.86 10.66
CA HIS A 69 2.36 4.41 11.49
C HIS A 69 2.37 2.88 11.64
N ILE A 70 1.21 2.29 11.93
CA ILE A 70 1.08 0.82 12.04
C ILE A 70 1.44 0.16 10.71
N ARG A 71 1.04 0.74 9.58
CA ARG A 71 1.34 0.22 8.24
C ARG A 71 2.84 0.19 7.97
N GLU A 72 3.55 1.27 8.30
CA GLU A 72 5.01 1.36 8.12
C GLU A 72 5.73 0.29 8.94
N ILE A 73 5.32 0.09 10.19
CA ILE A 73 5.88 -0.95 11.05
C ILE A 73 5.65 -2.34 10.44
N VAL A 74 4.44 -2.63 9.98
CA VAL A 74 4.13 -3.92 9.34
C VAL A 74 4.95 -4.13 8.07
N CYS A 75 5.08 -3.10 7.21
CA CYS A 75 5.91 -3.18 6.01
C CYS A 75 7.39 -3.43 6.34
N SER A 76 7.93 -2.82 7.41
CA SER A 76 9.29 -3.09 7.89
C SER A 76 9.45 -4.54 8.34
N VAL A 77 8.51 -5.06 9.13
CA VAL A 77 8.54 -6.46 9.59
C VAL A 77 8.44 -7.45 8.43
N LEU A 78 7.55 -7.22 7.46
CA LEU A 78 7.43 -8.06 6.27
C LEU A 78 8.76 -8.12 5.50
N SER A 79 9.43 -6.97 5.33
CA SER A 79 10.74 -6.90 4.68
C SER A 79 11.83 -7.64 5.47
N GLU A 80 11.89 -7.48 6.78
CA GLU A 80 12.88 -8.15 7.63
C GLU A 80 12.72 -9.67 7.63
N MET A 81 11.50 -10.16 7.42
CA MET A 81 11.19 -11.59 7.39
C MET A 81 11.24 -12.21 5.98
N GLY A 82 11.63 -11.45 4.95
CA GLY A 82 11.74 -11.95 3.57
C GLY A 82 10.40 -12.15 2.84
N TYR A 83 9.36 -11.39 3.22
CA TYR A 83 8.07 -11.39 2.53
C TYR A 83 7.96 -10.20 1.56
N GLU A 84 8.88 -10.09 0.59
CA GLU A 84 8.93 -8.92 -0.31
C GLU A 84 7.67 -8.77 -1.17
N GLU A 85 7.06 -9.86 -1.61
CA GLU A 85 5.85 -9.82 -2.46
C GLU A 85 4.62 -9.39 -1.67
N GLU A 86 4.44 -9.90 -0.47
CA GLU A 86 3.39 -9.48 0.47
C GLU A 86 3.62 -8.03 0.86
N ARG A 87 4.87 -7.62 1.13
CA ARG A 87 5.22 -6.22 1.42
C ARG A 87 4.85 -5.29 0.27
N LYS A 88 5.09 -5.68 -0.98
CA LYS A 88 4.64 -4.90 -2.17
C LYS A 88 3.11 -4.76 -2.19
N LYS A 89 2.37 -5.85 -1.97
CA LYS A 89 0.89 -5.83 -1.92
C LYS A 89 0.35 -4.99 -0.76
N TYR A 90 1.05 -5.05 0.38
CA TYR A 90 0.69 -4.35 1.61
C TYR A 90 1.15 -2.89 1.60
N THR A 91 2.08 -2.48 0.74
CA THR A 91 2.46 -1.06 0.62
C THR A 91 1.31 -0.26 0.02
N ARG A 92 0.92 0.86 0.66
CA ARG A 92 -0.10 1.77 0.14
C ARG A 92 0.58 2.97 -0.50
N ILE A 93 0.49 3.10 -1.82
CA ILE A 93 0.93 4.29 -2.56
C ILE A 93 -0.28 5.24 -2.66
N GLY A 94 -0.56 6.02 -1.61
CA GLY A 94 -1.64 7.02 -1.58
C GLY A 94 -3.11 6.54 -1.72
N ARG A 95 -3.37 5.32 -2.23
CA ARG A 95 -4.67 4.64 -2.40
C ARG A 95 -4.51 3.10 -2.45
N PRO A 96 -5.61 2.31 -2.31
CA PRO A 96 -5.57 0.86 -2.55
C PRO A 96 -5.00 0.52 -3.93
N MET A 97 -4.16 -0.53 -4.00
CA MET A 97 -3.53 -0.98 -5.25
C MET A 97 -4.56 -1.33 -6.35
N ALA A 98 -5.76 -1.76 -5.97
CA ALA A 98 -6.87 -2.02 -6.88
C ALA A 98 -7.29 -0.77 -7.66
N ASP A 99 -7.44 0.37 -6.99
CA ASP A 99 -7.82 1.65 -7.61
C ASP A 99 -6.73 2.14 -8.58
N LEU A 100 -5.45 1.95 -8.21
CA LEU A 100 -4.33 2.27 -9.08
C LEU A 100 -4.31 1.37 -10.31
N LYS A 101 -4.62 0.08 -10.14
CA LYS A 101 -4.72 -0.89 -11.23
C LYS A 101 -5.83 -0.51 -12.21
N GLU A 102 -7.02 -0.19 -11.73
CA GLU A 102 -8.14 0.25 -12.57
C GLU A 102 -7.81 1.53 -13.34
N LEU A 103 -7.19 2.51 -12.66
CA LEU A 103 -6.71 3.74 -13.31
C LEU A 103 -5.72 3.42 -14.44
N CYS A 104 -4.69 2.62 -14.15
CA CYS A 104 -3.71 2.20 -15.14
C CYS A 104 -4.37 1.52 -16.35
N GLU A 105 -5.26 0.55 -16.12
CA GLU A 105 -5.96 -0.19 -17.18
C GLU A 105 -6.75 0.74 -18.10
N GLY A 106 -7.45 1.73 -17.53
CA GLY A 106 -8.17 2.74 -18.32
C GLY A 106 -7.26 3.55 -19.25
N TYR A 107 -6.07 3.95 -18.78
CA TYR A 107 -5.11 4.70 -19.58
C TYR A 107 -4.41 3.81 -20.64
N ILE A 108 -4.15 2.53 -20.35
CA ILE A 108 -3.63 1.55 -21.32
C ILE A 108 -4.64 1.42 -22.47
N LYS A 109 -5.91 1.20 -22.15
CA LYS A 109 -6.99 1.09 -23.14
C LYS A 109 -7.06 2.33 -24.03
N LYS A 110 -7.02 3.53 -23.44
CA LYS A 110 -7.02 4.82 -24.17
C LYS A 110 -5.84 4.93 -25.16
N ILE A 111 -4.66 4.41 -24.81
CA ILE A 111 -3.49 4.39 -25.69
C ILE A 111 -3.64 3.33 -26.81
N MET A 112 -4.16 2.15 -26.49
CA MET A 112 -4.42 1.09 -27.47
C MET A 112 -5.50 1.50 -28.49
N GLU A 113 -6.52 2.24 -28.07
CA GLU A 113 -7.52 2.79 -28.99
C GLU A 113 -6.91 3.85 -29.91
N LEU A 114 -6.06 4.72 -29.36
CA LEU A 114 -5.37 5.75 -30.13
C LEU A 114 -4.44 5.15 -31.20
N SER A 115 -3.77 4.03 -30.93
CA SER A 115 -2.90 3.38 -31.92
C SER A 115 -3.67 2.71 -33.06
N LYS A 116 -4.95 2.37 -32.86
CA LYS A 116 -5.84 1.81 -33.89
C LYS A 116 -6.47 2.87 -34.80
N MET A 117 -6.37 4.16 -34.45
CA MET A 117 -6.92 5.24 -35.26
C MET A 117 -6.07 5.50 -36.51
N ASN A 118 -6.72 5.78 -37.64
CA ASN A 118 -6.04 6.11 -38.88
C ASN A 118 -5.55 7.58 -38.87
N LEU A 119 -4.47 7.84 -38.13
CA LEU A 119 -3.89 9.16 -37.89
C LEU A 119 -2.39 9.17 -38.24
N SER A 120 -1.86 10.34 -38.55
CA SER A 120 -0.41 10.49 -38.76
C SER A 120 0.40 10.17 -37.50
N LYS A 121 1.58 9.57 -37.67
CA LYS A 121 2.50 9.25 -36.55
C LYS A 121 2.77 10.45 -35.63
N ARG A 122 2.91 11.65 -36.22
CA ARG A 122 3.13 12.90 -35.48
C ARG A 122 1.96 13.25 -34.55
N LEU A 123 0.72 13.04 -35.02
CA LEU A 123 -0.48 13.31 -34.22
C LEU A 123 -0.68 12.27 -33.13
N ILE A 124 -0.41 10.99 -33.42
CA ILE A 124 -0.43 9.91 -32.41
C ILE A 124 0.56 10.21 -31.28
N LEU A 125 1.81 10.59 -31.59
CA LEU A 125 2.82 10.96 -30.58
C LEU A 125 2.37 12.15 -29.72
N ARG A 126 1.79 13.19 -30.32
CA ARG A 126 1.28 14.36 -29.59
C ARG A 126 0.15 13.98 -28.64
N ARG A 127 -0.79 13.12 -29.07
CA ARG A 127 -1.89 12.62 -28.24
C ARG A 127 -1.40 11.69 -27.14
N ARG A 128 -0.47 10.76 -27.41
CA ARG A 128 0.17 9.92 -26.37
C ARG A 128 0.84 10.75 -25.29
N ARG A 129 1.57 11.83 -25.65
CA ARG A 129 2.16 12.76 -24.66
C ARG A 129 1.11 13.43 -23.78
N LYS A 130 -0.03 13.85 -24.36
CA LYS A 130 -1.12 14.49 -23.60
C LYS A 130 -1.77 13.51 -22.63
N ILE A 131 -2.03 12.27 -23.07
CA ILE A 131 -2.57 11.20 -22.24
C ILE A 131 -1.61 10.86 -21.07
N ARG A 132 -0.30 10.75 -21.34
CA ARG A 132 0.71 10.55 -20.29
C ARG A 132 0.73 11.69 -19.27
N LYS A 133 0.70 12.95 -19.73
CA LYS A 133 0.61 14.12 -18.82
C LYS A 133 -0.65 14.08 -17.96
N GLU A 134 -1.79 13.72 -18.53
CA GLU A 134 -3.07 13.61 -17.81
C GLU A 134 -3.03 12.50 -16.74
N PHE A 135 -2.48 11.33 -17.08
CA PHE A 135 -2.27 10.23 -16.14
C PHE A 135 -1.36 10.63 -14.98
N LEU A 136 -0.20 11.21 -15.30
CA LEU A 136 0.76 11.70 -14.30
C LEU A 136 0.14 12.78 -13.41
N TYR A 137 -0.63 13.70 -13.98
CA TYR A 137 -1.36 14.71 -13.21
C TYR A 137 -2.38 14.05 -12.27
N ARG A 138 -3.14 13.05 -12.74
CA ARG A 138 -4.06 12.32 -11.86
C ARG A 138 -3.31 11.63 -10.73
N ILE A 139 -2.29 10.84 -11.01
CA ILE A 139 -1.51 10.18 -9.94
C ILE A 139 -0.91 11.21 -8.97
N SER A 140 -0.23 12.25 -9.46
CA SER A 140 0.40 13.26 -8.59
C SER A 140 -0.60 14.12 -7.81
N SER A 141 -1.76 14.45 -8.38
CA SER A 141 -2.84 15.12 -7.66
C SER A 141 -3.46 14.25 -6.56
N TRP A 142 -3.21 12.94 -6.58
CA TRP A 142 -3.67 12.01 -5.56
C TRP A 142 -2.62 11.84 -4.46
N ASP A 143 -1.35 12.11 -4.79
CA ASP A 143 -0.17 11.89 -3.97
C ASP A 143 0.33 13.16 -3.24
N LEU A 144 -0.27 14.33 -3.49
CA LEU A 144 0.02 15.58 -2.78
C LEU A 144 -0.41 15.59 -1.30
N ARG A 145 -0.75 14.43 -0.72
CA ARG A 145 -0.97 14.32 0.72
C ARG A 145 0.04 13.48 1.49
N GLU A 146 0.67 12.43 0.96
CA GLU A 146 1.85 11.78 1.59
C GLU A 146 2.67 10.94 0.57
N PHE A 147 3.89 11.42 0.25
CA PHE A 147 5.11 10.75 -0.26
C PHE A 147 5.06 9.64 -1.36
N ILE A 148 5.22 10.09 -2.62
CA ILE A 148 6.09 9.66 -3.75
C ILE A 148 6.56 8.19 -3.84
N ASP A 149 6.14 7.50 -4.93
CA ASP A 149 7.09 7.03 -5.98
C ASP A 149 6.40 6.82 -7.36
N VAL A 150 6.12 7.92 -8.06
CA VAL A 150 5.46 7.93 -9.38
C VAL A 150 6.38 7.46 -10.52
N VAL A 151 7.70 7.47 -10.29
CA VAL A 151 8.71 7.20 -11.33
C VAL A 151 8.74 5.72 -11.71
N GLN A 152 8.55 4.81 -10.75
CA GLN A 152 8.58 3.37 -10.99
C GLN A 152 7.37 2.89 -11.81
N ILE A 153 6.16 3.37 -11.46
CA ILE A 153 4.92 3.07 -12.20
C ILE A 153 5.03 3.52 -13.66
N SER A 154 5.63 4.69 -13.90
CA SER A 154 5.83 5.18 -15.27
C SER A 154 6.75 4.29 -16.09
N ARG A 155 7.75 3.62 -15.49
CA ARG A 155 8.67 2.71 -16.20
C ARG A 155 7.99 1.38 -16.54
N ASP A 156 7.29 0.79 -15.57
CA ASP A 156 6.57 -0.49 -15.76
C ASP A 156 5.43 -0.38 -16.78
N PHE A 157 4.82 0.80 -16.86
CA PHE A 157 3.79 1.10 -17.86
C PHE A 157 4.34 1.19 -19.28
N THR A 158 5.60 1.61 -19.46
CA THR A 158 6.26 1.63 -20.77
C THR A 158 6.55 0.23 -21.29
N PHE A 159 7.00 -0.70 -20.43
CA PHE A 159 7.32 -2.07 -20.83
C PHE A 159 6.11 -2.91 -21.27
N LYS A 160 4.89 -2.57 -20.83
CA LYS A 160 3.66 -3.26 -21.25
C LYS A 160 3.08 -2.79 -22.60
N LEU A 161 3.69 -1.79 -23.23
CA LEU A 161 3.17 -1.14 -24.45
C LEU A 161 4.09 -1.29 -25.66
N ASP A 162 5.19 -2.04 -25.52
CA ASP A 162 6.07 -2.51 -26.59
C ASP A 162 5.82 -4.01 -26.81
#